data_AF-K2F8F9-F1
#
_entry.id   AF-K2F8F9-F1
#
_cell.length_a   1.000
_cell.length_b   1.000
_cell.length_c   1.000
_cell.angle_alpha   90.00
_cell.angle_beta   90.00
_cell.angle_gamma   90.00
#
_symmetry.space_group_name_H-M   'P 1'
#
loop_
_entity.id
_entity.type
_entity.pdbx_description
1 polymer ?
#
loop_
_entity_poly.entity_id
_entity_poly.type
_entity_poly.pdbx_seq_one_letter_code
_entity_poly.pdbx_strand_id
1 'polypeptide(L)' 'MKILISGSLAYDHIMDFPGYFKDNILPDKIHVLNVSFFINKLRINFGGTAG' A
#
# COMPACT_ATOMS: atom_id res chain seq x y z
N MET A 1 23.38 21.62 -14.20
CA MET A 1 21.93 21.78 -14.45
C MET A 1 21.20 21.54 -13.14
N LYS A 2 20.28 22.43 -12.72
CA LYS A 2 19.50 22.28 -11.48
C LYS A 2 18.05 21.93 -11.84
N ILE A 3 17.48 20.93 -11.18
CA ILE A 3 16.10 20.48 -11.39
C ILE A 3 15.35 20.64 -10.06
N LEU A 4 14.18 21.26 -10.11
CA LEU A 4 13.27 21.34 -8.97
C LEU A 4 12.29 20.17 -9.05
N ILE A 5 12.28 19.33 -8.02
CA ILE A 5 11.28 18.28 -7.86
C ILE A 5 10.34 18.73 -6.74
N SER A 6 9.03 18.76 -7.02
CA SER A 6 7.99 19.03 -6.04
C SER A 6 7.11 17.79 -5.91
N GLY A 7 6.85 17.37 -4.68
CA GLY A 7 6.14 16.15 -4.36
C GLY A 7 6.15 15.89 -2.85
N SER A 8 5.64 14.73 -2.45
CA SER A 8 5.60 14.34 -1.03
C SER A 8 6.96 13.82 -0.55
N LEU A 9 7.20 13.96 0.75
CA LEU A 9 8.26 13.33 1.52
C LEU A 9 7.60 12.54 2.65
N ALA A 10 7.88 11.25 2.76
CA ALA A 10 7.13 10.35 3.63
C ALA A 10 7.97 9.18 4.16
N TYR A 11 7.40 8.49 5.15
CA TYR A 11 7.81 7.14 5.52
C TYR A 11 6.77 6.15 4.99
N ASP A 12 7.20 5.24 4.12
CA ASP A 12 6.33 4.24 3.52
C ASP A 12 6.29 2.98 4.39
N HIS A 13 5.11 2.67 4.92
CA HIS A 13 4.84 1.45 5.67
C HIS A 13 4.30 0.38 4.70
N ILE A 14 5.18 -0.45 4.18
CA ILE A 14 4.87 -1.43 3.13
C ILE A 14 4.70 -2.82 3.73
N MET A 15 3.58 -3.47 3.39
CA MET A 15 3.21 -4.82 3.83
C MET A 15 2.80 -5.67 2.63
N ASP A 16 3.54 -6.75 2.36
CA ASP A 16 3.24 -7.64 1.24
C ASP A 16 2.26 -8.73 1.70
N PHE A 17 1.09 -8.77 1.06
CA PHE A 17 0.13 -9.87 1.20
C PHE A 17 0.46 -10.95 0.16
N PRO A 18 0.76 -12.21 0.56
CA PRO A 18 1.18 -13.28 -0.35
C PRO A 18 -0.01 -13.92 -1.10
N GLY A 19 -0.87 -13.10 -1.70
CA GLY A 19 -2.06 -13.50 -2.46
C GLY A 19 -2.66 -12.33 -3.23
N TYR A 20 -3.82 -12.52 -3.87
CA TYR A 20 -4.51 -11.44 -4.56
C TYR A 20 -5.72 -10.97 -3.76
N PHE A 21 -5.91 -9.65 -3.68
CA PHE A 21 -7.09 -9.08 -3.00
C PHE A 21 -8.40 -9.51 -3.64
N LYS A 22 -8.44 -9.69 -4.97
CA LYS A 22 -9.62 -10.13 -5.71
C LYS A 22 -10.18 -11.47 -5.23
N ASP A 23 -9.32 -12.34 -4.68
CA ASP A 23 -9.72 -13.68 -4.21
C ASP A 23 -10.43 -13.60 -2.84
N ASN A 24 -10.37 -12.46 -2.17
CA ASN A 24 -10.91 -12.22 -0.82
C ASN A 24 -12.01 -11.15 -0.80
N ILE A 25 -12.39 -10.62 -1.96
CA ILE A 25 -13.41 -9.59 -2.11
C ILE A 25 -14.60 -10.20 -2.85
N LEU A 26 -15.79 -10.10 -2.25
CA LEU A 26 -17.05 -10.50 -2.88
C LEU A 26 -17.71 -9.26 -3.50
N PRO A 27 -17.71 -9.10 -4.84
CA PRO A 27 -18.20 -7.89 -5.49
C PRO A 27 -19.65 -7.56 -5.12
N ASP A 28 -20.52 -8.57 -5.07
CA ASP A 28 -21.94 -8.41 -4.76
C ASP A 28 -22.21 -7.96 -3.32
N LYS A 29 -21.21 -8.10 -2.42
CA LYS A 29 -21.30 -7.71 -1.00
C LYS A 29 -20.37 -6.54 -0.65
N ILE A 30 -19.92 -5.77 -1.63
CA ILE A 30 -18.94 -4.68 -1.40
C ILE A 30 -19.42 -3.62 -0.41
N HIS A 31 -20.74 -3.43 -0.28
CA HIS A 31 -21.37 -2.53 0.67
C HIS A 31 -21.13 -2.93 2.14
N VAL A 32 -20.75 -4.19 2.41
CA VAL A 32 -20.30 -4.70 3.72
C VAL A 32 -19.01 -5.49 3.53
N LEU A 33 -17.91 -4.76 3.29
CA LEU A 33 -16.59 -5.36 3.14
C LEU A 33 -16.00 -5.75 4.50
N ASN A 34 -15.75 -7.05 4.71
CA ASN A 34 -15.05 -7.58 5.87
C ASN A 34 -13.85 -8.42 5.43
N VAL A 35 -12.64 -7.94 5.72
CA VAL A 35 -11.39 -8.55 5.30
C VAL A 35 -10.35 -8.47 6.41
N SER A 36 -9.50 -9.49 6.50
CA SER A 36 -8.31 -9.50 7.36
C SER A 36 -7.20 -10.25 6.63
N PHE A 37 -6.08 -9.57 6.39
CA PHE A 37 -4.97 -10.12 5.61
C PHE A 37 -3.82 -10.47 6.53
N PHE A 38 -3.42 -11.73 6.52
CA PHE A 38 -2.20 -12.15 7.19
C PHE A 38 -0.98 -11.70 6.39
N ILE A 39 -0.08 -10.98 7.05
CA ILE A 39 1.17 -10.49 6.45
C ILE A 39 2.37 -11.13 7.15
N ASN A 40 3.45 -11.32 6.40
CA ASN A 40 4.68 -11.90 6.95
C ASN A 40 5.57 -10.85 7.60
N LYS A 41 5.58 -9.61 7.08
CA LYS A 41 6.49 -8.56 7.52
C LYS A 41 5.94 -7.17 7.20
N LEU A 42 6.24 -6.22 8.07
CA LEU A 42 6.16 -4.78 7.81
C LEU A 42 7.57 -4.25 7.48
N ARG A 43 7.68 -3.43 6.43
CA ARG A 43 8.89 -2.65 6.10
C ARG A 43 8.57 -1.16 6.18
N ILE A 44 9.46 -0.39 6.78
CA ILE A 44 9.38 1.07 6.81
C ILE A 44 10.55 1.61 5.99
N ASN A 45 10.25 2.38 4.95
CA ASN A 45 11.23 2.96 4.05
C ASN A 45 11.08 4.48 4.01
N PHE A 46 12.14 5.21 3.66
CA PHE A 46 11.97 6.58 3.15
C PHE A 46 11.29 6.52 1.79
N GLY A 47 10.31 7.38 1.58
CA GLY A 47 9.56 7.45 0.34
C GLY A 47 8.90 8.81 0.17
N GLY A 48 7.84 8.83 -0.63
CA GLY A 48 7.28 10.07 -1.15
C GLY A 48 7.75 10.36 -2.57
N THR A 49 6.91 11.05 -3.34
CA THR A 49 7.14 11.23 -4.78
C THR A 49 8.28 12.20 -5.10
N ALA A 50 8.71 13.01 -4.13
CA ALA A 50 9.87 13.88 -4.27
C ALA A 50 11.21 13.22 -3.90
N GLY A 51 11.17 12.05 -3.23
CA GLY A 51 12.33 11.31 -2.76
C GLY A 51 12.17 10.81 -1.34
#